data_AF-A0A2J0YVR5-F1
#
_entry.id   AF-A0A2J0YVR5-F1
#
_cell.length_a   1.000
_cell.length_b   1.000
_cell.length_c   1.000
_cell.angle_alpha   90.00
_cell.angle_beta   90.00
_cell.angle_gamma   90.00
#
_symmetry.space_group_name_H-M   'P 1'
#
loop_
_entity.id
_entity.type
_entity.pdbx_description
1 polymer ?
#
loop_
_entity_poly.entity_id
_entity_poly.type
_entity_poly.pdbx_seq_one_letter_code
_entity_poly.pdbx_strand_id
1 'polypeptide(L)'
;MCFAATSIAPAAACDDVHEEALSKMASICEAKIKARLKAPATYQRASVQESALRMTAAEYKDKELTRMRDNISDSDAWRDAYKKLDSDIAAIERSPESAPMIFETRIAYDAQNGFGALLRGHALCTLISSDGDEENIDEGAVAAVIE
;
A
#
# COMPACT_ATOMS: atom_id res chain seq x y z
N MET A 1 41.78 9.94 -1.94
CA MET A 1 42.78 9.30 -2.82
C MET A 1 43.02 7.90 -2.29
N CYS A 2 42.41 6.88 -2.91
CA CYS A 2 42.68 5.49 -2.57
C CYS A 2 43.43 4.86 -3.75
N PHE A 3 44.54 4.21 -3.42
CA PHE A 3 45.44 3.55 -4.36
C PHE A 3 44.77 2.31 -4.96
N ALA A 4 44.91 2.14 -6.27
CA ALA A 4 44.58 0.91 -6.95
C ALA A 4 45.72 -0.11 -6.74
N ALA A 5 45.40 -1.23 -6.12
CA ALA A 5 46.18 -2.46 -6.22
C ALA A 5 45.34 -3.49 -6.97
N THR A 6 45.90 -3.96 -8.08
CA THR A 6 45.42 -5.04 -8.93
C THR A 6 45.49 -6.37 -8.18
N SER A 7 44.39 -7.14 -8.09
CA SER A 7 44.36 -8.63 -8.16
C SER A 7 43.04 -9.20 -7.60
N ILE A 8 42.30 -9.89 -8.48
CA ILE A 8 41.56 -11.16 -8.29
C ILE A 8 40.81 -11.35 -6.94
N ALA A 9 39.52 -11.02 -6.94
CA ALA A 9 38.38 -11.75 -6.35
C ALA A 9 37.15 -10.83 -6.34
N PRO A 10 35.91 -11.27 -6.65
CA PRO A 10 34.73 -10.52 -6.25
C PRO A 10 34.50 -10.78 -4.74
N ALA A 11 35.32 -10.16 -3.91
CA ALA A 11 35.09 -10.07 -2.48
C ALA A 11 34.18 -8.87 -2.24
N ALA A 12 32.99 -9.18 -1.70
CA ALA A 12 32.15 -8.33 -0.86
C ALA A 12 32.09 -6.86 -1.30
N ALA A 13 31.12 -6.56 -2.17
CA ALA A 13 30.58 -5.22 -2.23
C ALA A 13 30.06 -4.88 -0.82
N CYS A 14 30.59 -3.81 -0.25
CA CYS A 14 30.05 -3.19 0.94
C CYS A 14 28.60 -2.82 0.62
N ASP A 15 27.65 -3.48 1.28
CA ASP A 15 26.26 -3.03 1.37
C ASP A 15 26.26 -1.66 2.04
N ASP A 16 26.39 -0.60 1.23
CA ASP A 16 25.81 0.69 1.55
C ASP A 16 24.32 0.41 1.74
N VAL A 17 23.90 0.25 3.00
CA VAL A 17 22.49 0.29 3.38
C VAL A 17 22.02 1.69 3.04
N HIS A 18 21.59 1.86 1.80
CA HIS A 18 20.85 3.01 1.33
C HIS A 18 19.57 2.98 2.16
N GLU A 19 19.48 3.84 3.18
CA GLU A 19 18.21 4.15 3.82
C GLU A 19 17.41 4.93 2.77
N GLU A 20 16.80 4.20 1.84
CA GLU A 20 15.98 4.76 0.79
C GLU A 20 14.89 5.59 1.46
N ALA A 21 14.81 6.87 1.07
CA ALA A 21 13.74 7.74 1.53
C ALA A 21 12.42 7.07 1.17
N LEU A 22 11.63 6.73 2.19
CA LEU A 22 10.36 6.06 1.99
C LEU A 22 9.41 6.96 1.20
N SER A 23 8.57 6.33 0.38
CA SER A 23 7.38 6.98 -0.13
C SER A 23 6.50 7.47 1.04
N LYS A 24 5.60 8.41 0.72
CA LYS A 24 4.60 8.87 1.67
C LYS A 24 3.69 7.71 2.10
N MET A 25 3.33 6.82 1.18
CA MET A 25 2.52 5.63 1.50
C MET A 25 3.22 4.70 2.49
N ALA A 26 4.48 4.35 2.22
CA ALA A 26 5.27 3.49 3.08
C ALA A 26 5.47 4.11 4.47
N SER A 27 5.65 5.42 4.54
CA SER A 27 5.74 6.17 5.81
C SER A 27 4.45 6.08 6.63
N ILE A 28 3.29 6.30 6.00
CA ILE A 28 1.98 6.17 6.65
C ILE A 28 1.74 4.72 7.10
N CYS A 29 2.08 3.76 6.24
CA CYS A 29 1.94 2.35 6.53
C CYS A 29 2.79 1.95 7.76
N GLU A 30 4.05 2.37 7.81
CA GLU A 30 4.95 2.12 8.93
C GLU A 30 4.44 2.75 10.23
N ALA A 31 3.91 3.98 10.17
CA ALA A 31 3.29 4.62 11.33
C ALA A 31 2.11 3.78 11.87
N LYS A 32 1.25 3.25 10.99
CA LYS A 32 0.14 2.36 11.37
C LYS A 32 0.60 1.04 11.96
N ILE A 33 1.69 0.46 11.45
CA ILE A 33 2.31 -0.75 12.02
C ILE A 33 2.79 -0.46 13.44
N LYS A 34 3.64 0.56 13.61
CA LYS A 34 4.21 0.93 14.91
C LYS A 34 3.12 1.24 15.94
N ALA A 35 2.04 1.91 15.54
CA ALA A 35 0.92 2.22 16.42
C ALA A 35 0.18 0.98 16.96
N ARG A 36 0.25 -0.16 16.26
CA ARG A 36 -0.42 -1.42 16.62
C ARG A 36 0.50 -2.42 17.32
N LEU A 37 1.83 -2.24 17.25
CA LEU A 37 2.79 -3.13 17.90
C LEU A 37 2.78 -2.95 19.42
N LYS A 38 2.92 -4.06 20.16
CA LYS A 38 3.09 -4.02 21.63
C LYS A 38 4.43 -3.42 22.04
N ALA A 39 5.48 -3.65 21.25
CA ALA A 39 6.84 -3.18 21.49
C ALA A 39 7.36 -2.38 20.29
N PRO A 40 6.82 -1.17 20.03
CA PRO A 40 7.16 -0.39 18.83
C PRO A 40 8.64 0.01 18.76
N ALA A 41 9.31 0.16 19.91
CA ALA A 41 10.74 0.46 19.98
C ALA A 41 11.64 -0.65 19.42
N THR A 42 11.10 -1.87 19.25
CA THR A 42 11.83 -3.03 18.71
C THR A 42 11.56 -3.25 17.22
N TYR A 43 10.76 -2.38 16.60
CA TYR A 43 10.46 -2.46 15.18
C TYR A 43 11.73 -2.24 14.36
N GLN A 44 11.98 -3.17 13.45
CA GLN A 44 13.00 -3.04 12.43
C GLN A 44 12.39 -3.44 11.08
N ARG A 45 12.41 -2.52 10.13
CA ARG A 45 12.01 -2.81 8.76
C ARG A 45 12.99 -3.81 8.14
N ALA A 46 12.44 -4.85 7.51
CA ALA A 46 13.21 -5.83 6.76
C ALA A 46 13.11 -5.59 5.24
N SER A 47 11.93 -5.18 4.74
CA SER A 47 11.76 -4.79 3.34
C SER A 47 10.51 -3.93 3.12
N VAL A 48 10.51 -3.20 2.00
CA VAL A 48 9.34 -2.52 1.45
C VAL A 48 9.20 -2.94 -0.01
N GLN A 49 7.98 -3.24 -0.41
CA GLN A 49 7.62 -3.48 -1.80
C GLN A 49 6.40 -2.63 -2.12
N GLU A 50 6.47 -1.89 -3.22
CA GLU A 50 5.39 -1.03 -3.68
C GLU A 50 4.91 -1.49 -5.05
N SER A 51 3.60 -1.45 -5.24
CA SER A 51 2.98 -1.75 -6.52
C SER A 51 1.84 -0.77 -6.78
N ALA A 52 1.65 -0.46 -8.06
CA ALA A 52 0.55 0.36 -8.53
C ALA A 52 -0.16 -0.43 -9.63
N LEU A 53 -1.43 -0.76 -9.39
CA LEU A 53 -2.24 -1.61 -10.27
C LEU A 53 -3.47 -0.83 -10.71
N ARG A 54 -3.75 -0.81 -12.01
CA ARG A 54 -5.05 -0.33 -12.51
C ARG A 54 -6.12 -1.32 -12.17
N MET A 55 -7.22 -0.86 -11.58
CA MET A 55 -8.39 -1.69 -11.38
C MET A 55 -9.02 -2.05 -12.72
N THR A 56 -9.43 -3.30 -12.86
CA THR A 56 -10.36 -3.66 -13.92
C THR A 56 -11.74 -3.08 -13.61
N ALA A 57 -12.56 -2.90 -14.65
CA ALA A 57 -13.95 -2.50 -14.47
C ALA A 57 -14.70 -3.46 -13.53
N ALA A 58 -14.42 -4.77 -13.61
CA ALA A 58 -15.03 -5.77 -12.74
C ALA A 58 -14.67 -5.57 -11.26
N GLU A 59 -13.39 -5.36 -10.94
CA GLU A 59 -12.93 -5.11 -9.58
C GLU A 59 -13.50 -3.79 -9.03
N TYR A 60 -13.53 -2.74 -9.86
CA TYR A 60 -14.11 -1.46 -9.45
C TYR A 60 -15.60 -1.60 -9.13
N LYS A 61 -16.35 -2.33 -9.98
CA LYS A 61 -17.77 -2.61 -9.77
C LYS A 61 -18.02 -3.34 -8.47
N ASP A 62 -17.30 -4.43 -8.22
CA ASP A 62 -17.49 -5.24 -7.01
C ASP A 62 -17.23 -4.45 -5.72
N LYS A 63 -16.15 -3.65 -5.73
CA LYS A 63 -15.79 -2.80 -4.58
C LYS A 63 -16.84 -1.72 -4.31
N GLU A 64 -17.29 -1.00 -5.34
CA GLU A 64 -18.32 0.03 -5.14
C GLU A 64 -19.66 -0.57 -4.72
N LEU A 65 -20.05 -1.73 -5.25
CA LEU A 65 -21.25 -2.43 -4.79
C LEU A 65 -21.16 -2.82 -3.31
N THR A 66 -20.00 -3.28 -2.86
CA THR A 66 -19.74 -3.55 -1.44
C THR A 66 -19.85 -2.28 -0.60
N ARG A 67 -19.20 -1.19 -1.03
CA ARG A 67 -19.29 0.11 -0.34
C ARG A 67 -20.72 0.62 -0.27
N MET A 68 -21.48 0.54 -1.37
CA MET A 68 -22.88 0.95 -1.42
C MET A 68 -23.70 0.12 -0.45
N ARG A 69 -23.54 -1.21 -0.44
CA ARG A 69 -24.28 -2.11 0.46
C ARG A 69 -24.09 -1.74 1.93
N ASP A 70 -22.86 -1.39 2.28
CA ASP A 70 -22.49 -1.15 3.68
C ASP A 70 -22.86 0.28 4.14
N ASN A 71 -23.06 1.24 3.21
CA ASN A 71 -23.27 2.67 3.54
C ASN A 71 -24.61 3.26 3.08
N ILE A 72 -25.34 2.60 2.18
CA ILE A 72 -26.57 3.12 1.59
C ILE A 72 -27.72 2.17 1.92
N SER A 73 -28.59 2.60 2.84
CA SER A 73 -29.81 1.87 3.19
C SER A 73 -31.07 2.42 2.50
N ASP A 74 -30.99 3.64 1.96
CA ASP A 74 -32.10 4.30 1.26
C ASP A 74 -32.21 3.83 -0.20
N SER A 75 -33.42 3.48 -0.63
CA SER A 75 -33.67 2.89 -1.94
C SER A 75 -33.47 3.86 -3.10
N ASP A 76 -33.75 5.15 -2.93
CA ASP A 76 -33.59 6.14 -4.00
C ASP A 76 -32.12 6.52 -4.14
N ALA A 77 -31.43 6.74 -3.01
CA ALA A 77 -29.98 6.91 -2.98
C ALA A 77 -29.24 5.72 -3.60
N TRP A 78 -29.72 4.49 -3.35
CA TRP A 78 -29.18 3.28 -3.97
C TRP A 78 -29.29 3.32 -5.50
N ARG A 79 -30.47 3.67 -6.03
CA ARG A 79 -30.71 3.72 -7.48
C ARG A 79 -29.83 4.76 -8.15
N ASP A 80 -29.66 5.92 -7.54
CA ASP A 80 -28.84 6.97 -8.13
C ASP A 80 -27.34 6.66 -8.04
N ALA A 81 -26.89 6.08 -6.93
CA ALA A 81 -25.52 5.57 -6.82
C ALA A 81 -25.24 4.45 -7.84
N TYR A 82 -26.19 3.55 -8.08
CA TYR A 82 -26.04 2.48 -9.07
C TYR A 82 -25.94 3.01 -10.50
N LYS A 83 -26.77 4.00 -10.88
CA LYS A 83 -26.67 4.67 -12.19
C LYS A 83 -25.31 5.33 -12.39
N LYS A 84 -24.80 5.98 -11.34
CA LYS A 84 -23.45 6.58 -11.38
C LYS A 84 -22.40 5.50 -11.60
N LEU A 85 -22.48 4.40 -10.86
CA LEU A 85 -21.57 3.26 -11.01
C LEU A 85 -21.59 2.72 -12.44
N ASP A 86 -22.77 2.50 -13.03
CA ASP A 86 -22.87 2.03 -14.42
C ASP A 86 -22.23 3.02 -15.42
N SER A 87 -22.39 4.33 -15.19
CA SER A 87 -21.72 5.36 -16.00
C SER A 87 -20.20 5.32 -15.87
N ASP A 88 -19.70 5.16 -14.64
CA ASP A 88 -18.27 5.09 -14.34
C ASP A 88 -17.65 3.82 -14.98
N ILE A 89 -18.34 2.69 -14.87
CA ILE A 89 -17.93 1.43 -15.52
C ILE A 89 -17.87 1.57 -17.04
N ALA A 90 -18.90 2.17 -17.65
CA ALA A 90 -18.89 2.41 -19.09
C ALA A 90 -17.76 3.37 -19.51
N ALA A 91 -17.33 4.28 -18.64
CA ALA A 91 -16.19 5.16 -18.91
C ALA A 91 -14.86 4.39 -18.87
N ILE A 92 -14.69 3.52 -17.87
CA ILE A 92 -13.51 2.65 -17.73
C ILE A 92 -13.40 1.69 -18.92
N GLU A 93 -14.50 1.08 -19.35
CA GLU A 93 -14.52 0.18 -20.51
C GLU A 93 -14.17 0.91 -21.82
N ARG A 94 -14.55 2.19 -21.94
CA ARG A 94 -14.19 3.03 -23.10
C ARG A 94 -12.73 3.49 -23.05
N SER A 95 -12.22 3.79 -21.86
CA SER A 95 -10.86 4.24 -21.63
C SER A 95 -10.30 3.57 -20.37
N PRO A 96 -9.56 2.47 -20.51
CA PRO A 96 -8.96 1.79 -19.36
C PRO A 96 -7.99 2.65 -18.55
N GLU A 97 -7.49 3.75 -19.12
CA GLU A 97 -6.63 4.71 -18.42
C GLU A 97 -7.40 5.55 -17.40
N SER A 98 -8.73 5.63 -17.51
CA SER A 98 -9.60 6.27 -16.52
C SER A 98 -9.95 5.36 -15.34
N ALA A 99 -9.45 4.12 -15.35
CA ALA A 99 -9.63 3.21 -14.23
C ALA A 99 -8.90 3.73 -12.98
N PRO A 100 -9.54 3.63 -11.80
CA PRO A 100 -8.86 3.90 -10.54
C PRO A 100 -7.60 3.04 -10.36
N MET A 101 -6.62 3.61 -9.66
CA MET A 101 -5.39 2.93 -9.28
C MET A 101 -5.51 2.37 -7.87
N ILE A 102 -5.05 1.13 -7.68
CA ILE A 102 -4.72 0.54 -6.39
C ILE A 102 -3.23 0.71 -6.18
N PHE A 103 -2.85 1.42 -5.13
CA PHE A 103 -1.49 1.44 -4.62
C PHE A 103 -1.39 0.46 -3.47
N GLU A 104 -0.45 -0.48 -3.55
CA GLU A 104 -0.16 -1.42 -2.47
C GLU A 104 1.27 -1.21 -1.96
N THR A 105 1.40 -1.16 -0.65
CA THR A 105 2.70 -1.19 0.02
C THR A 105 2.74 -2.40 0.94
N ARG A 106 3.65 -3.33 0.67
CA ARG A 106 3.93 -4.49 1.51
C ARG A 106 5.21 -4.24 2.30
N ILE A 107 5.10 -4.28 3.63
CA ILE A 107 6.23 -4.11 4.54
C ILE A 107 6.46 -5.42 5.28
N ALA A 108 7.66 -5.99 5.15
CA ALA A 108 8.13 -7.01 6.08
C ALA A 108 8.92 -6.32 7.20
N TYR A 109 8.67 -6.72 8.43
CA TYR A 109 9.34 -6.13 9.59
C TYR A 109 9.61 -7.17 10.66
N ASP A 110 10.64 -6.93 11.46
CA ASP A 110 10.94 -7.70 12.66
C ASP A 110 10.51 -6.86 13.88
N ALA A 111 9.83 -7.47 14.85
CA ALA A 111 9.45 -6.83 16.10
C ALA A 111 9.33 -7.87 17.23
N GLN A 112 9.57 -7.45 18.47
CA GLN A 112 9.39 -8.33 19.61
C GLN A 112 7.91 -8.50 19.95
N ASN A 113 7.52 -9.73 20.27
CA ASN A 113 6.21 -10.00 20.87
C ASN A 113 6.19 -9.59 22.36
N GLY A 114 5.05 -9.78 23.02
CA GLY A 114 4.88 -9.44 24.44
C GLY A 114 5.78 -10.22 25.42
N PHE A 115 6.54 -11.20 24.95
CA PHE A 115 7.48 -12.01 25.72
C PHE A 115 8.95 -11.73 25.36
N GLY A 116 9.22 -10.73 24.51
CA GLY A 116 10.57 -10.37 24.07
C GLY A 116 11.14 -11.25 22.96
N ALA A 117 10.36 -12.20 22.41
CA ALA A 117 10.81 -13.00 21.27
C ALA A 117 10.68 -12.19 19.98
N LEU A 118 11.75 -12.12 19.19
CA LEU A 118 11.76 -11.47 17.88
C LEU A 118 10.96 -12.30 16.89
N LEU A 119 9.97 -11.68 16.25
CA LEU A 119 9.14 -12.29 15.21
C LEU A 119 9.18 -11.43 13.95
N ARG A 120 9.10 -12.10 12.80
CA ARG A 120 8.89 -11.44 11.51
C ARG A 120 7.39 -11.31 11.24
N GLY A 121 6.92 -10.09 11.07
CA GLY A 121 5.55 -9.74 10.69
C GLY A 121 5.48 -9.20 9.27
N HIS A 122 4.28 -9.22 8.73
CA HIS A 122 3.98 -8.66 7.42
C HIS A 122 2.83 -7.67 7.53
N ALA A 123 2.91 -6.58 6.77
CA ALA A 123 1.82 -5.63 6.65
C ALA A 123 1.56 -5.36 5.18
N LEU A 124 0.28 -5.24 4.83
CA LEU A 124 -0.19 -4.79 3.54
C LEU A 124 -1.01 -3.53 3.76
N CYS A 125 -0.54 -2.43 3.18
CA CYS A 125 -1.28 -1.18 3.11
C CYS A 125 -1.80 -0.99 1.70
N THR A 126 -3.07 -0.60 1.57
CA THR A 126 -3.71 -0.34 0.29
C THR A 126 -4.36 1.03 0.28
N LEU A 127 -4.23 1.72 -0.85
CA LEU A 127 -4.98 2.94 -1.15
C LEU A 127 -5.62 2.78 -2.53
N ILE A 128 -6.83 3.29 -2.66
CA ILE A 128 -7.46 3.47 -3.97
C ILE A 128 -7.52 4.95 -4.27
N SER A 129 -6.98 5.34 -5.42
CA SER A 129 -7.01 6.69 -5.94
C SER A 129 -7.80 6.70 -7.25
N SER A 130 -8.79 7.59 -7.31
CA SER A 130 -9.63 7.79 -8.50
C SER A 130 -8.99 8.69 -9.56
N ASP A 131 -7.99 9.48 -9.15
CA ASP A 131 -7.23 10.43 -9.97
C ASP A 131 -5.88 9.88 -10.45
N GLY A 132 -5.42 8.75 -9.88
CA GLY A 132 -4.14 8.13 -10.21
C GLY A 132 -2.93 8.77 -9.51
N ASP A 133 -3.16 9.75 -8.64
CA ASP A 133 -2.09 10.51 -7.97
C ASP A 133 -1.83 9.98 -6.55
N GLU A 134 -0.61 9.49 -6.32
CA GLU A 134 -0.14 9.02 -5.01
C GLU A 134 0.42 10.16 -4.13
N GLU A 135 0.61 11.38 -4.66
CA GLU A 135 1.28 12.44 -3.89
C GLU A 135 0.35 13.05 -2.80
N ASN A 136 -0.96 13.02 -3.05
CA ASN A 136 -1.98 13.60 -2.17
C ASN A 136 -2.70 12.54 -1.32
N ILE A 137 -1.96 11.58 -0.77
CA ILE A 137 -2.53 10.57 0.15
C ILE A 137 -3.10 11.24 1.39
N ASP A 138 -4.40 11.00 1.64
CA ASP A 138 -5.04 11.17 2.94
C ASP A 138 -4.73 9.94 3.81
N GLU A 139 -4.12 10.15 4.97
CA GLU A 139 -3.76 9.07 5.90
C GLU A 139 -4.98 8.25 6.34
N GLY A 140 -6.17 8.86 6.37
CA GLY A 140 -7.43 8.20 6.68
C GLY A 140 -7.88 7.21 5.61
N ALA A 141 -7.49 7.42 4.35
CA ALA A 141 -7.89 6.58 3.22
C ALA A 141 -7.04 5.32 3.06
N VAL A 142 -5.87 5.25 3.69
CA VAL A 142 -4.98 4.07 3.63
C VAL A 142 -5.52 2.96 4.52
N ALA A 143 -5.93 1.83 3.94
CA ALA A 143 -6.29 0.64 4.70
C ALA A 143 -5.01 -0.13 5.04
N ALA A 144 -4.79 -0.49 6.31
CA ALA A 144 -3.62 -1.25 6.75
C ALA A 144 -4.06 -2.58 7.39
N VAL A 145 -3.62 -3.68 6.81
CA VAL A 145 -3.78 -5.05 7.32
C VAL A 145 -2.43 -5.51 7.83
N ILE A 146 -2.39 -6.03 9.06
CA ILE A 146 -1.19 -6.60 9.68
C ILE A 146 -1.47 -8.09 9.85
N GLU A 147 -0.58 -8.92 9.32
CA GLU A 147 -0.62 -10.38 9.31
C GLU A 147 0.34 -10.98 10.33
#